data_AF-A0AAU7QWE6-F1
#
_entry.id   AF-A0AAU7QWE6-F1
#
_cell.length_a   1.000
_cell.length_b   1.000
_cell.length_c   1.000
_cell.angle_alpha   90.00
_cell.angle_beta   90.00
_cell.angle_gamma   90.00
#
_symmetry.space_group_name_H-M   'P 1'
#
loop_
_entity.id
_entity.type
_entity.pdbx_description
1 polymer ?
#
loop_
_entity_poly.entity_id
_entity_poly.type
_entity_poly.pdbx_seq_one_letter_code
_entity_poly.pdbx_strand_id
1 'polypeptide(L)'
;MPSGRTPEQFTKRSLVAVSHAIERAALAEAEDGPLVVLALFQRLPYFAREREVYRRIAGRAAVTVVAMVGGPPPDLPDGAYGVTLDEAEALAREWTVVALSPRFGATLVAHDRAEVAPAPTLESGRLFEGRWGFRRDEALHEAIRLREQLAERLPAAARTALDEAIARVRDIPAGPGEPRAEAALRLLARRGDRNNQPVEPAEAMLDETGLTRWSGADGVTASGTLPVALVGLRVEAPPGSPERFGRRGVAREGHAVLTAITAVLRPVDRALRVTENEFQLLLPGLDEPAALEVVRRLHDAIGALARSYPFMAYTVHAAVGVTTRRPLPTADLRAAVDWAVRKGVPVAGLPTETADAVAAPAH
;
A
#
# COMPACT_ATOMS: atom_id res chain seq x y z
N MET A 1 -27.36 16.57 -2.39
CA MET A 1 -27.51 15.15 -2.77
C MET A 1 -26.13 14.58 -2.97
N PRO A 2 -25.76 13.41 -2.43
CA PRO A 2 -24.44 12.86 -2.70
C PRO A 2 -24.41 12.55 -4.20
N SER A 3 -23.46 13.13 -4.93
CA SER A 3 -23.22 12.82 -6.34
C SER A 3 -22.87 11.34 -6.43
N GLY A 4 -23.89 10.51 -6.69
CA GLY A 4 -23.85 9.06 -6.64
C GLY A 4 -23.07 8.44 -7.80
N ARG A 5 -21.75 8.60 -7.80
CA ARG A 5 -20.88 7.67 -8.51
C ARG A 5 -20.48 6.56 -7.56
N THR A 6 -20.73 5.32 -7.97
CA THR A 6 -20.19 4.12 -7.32
C THR A 6 -18.68 4.24 -7.30
N PRO A 7 -18.01 4.05 -6.14
CA PRO A 7 -16.56 4.03 -6.08
C PRO A 7 -15.98 3.01 -7.07
N GLU A 8 -14.92 3.41 -7.77
CA GLU A 8 -14.20 2.57 -8.73
C GLU A 8 -12.93 2.04 -8.06
N GLN A 9 -12.53 0.81 -8.42
CA GLN A 9 -11.27 0.22 -7.93
C GLN A 9 -10.10 0.65 -8.83
N PHE A 10 -9.01 1.10 -8.23
CA PHE A 10 -7.82 1.57 -8.90
C PHE A 10 -6.56 0.91 -8.37
N THR A 11 -5.55 0.78 -9.24
CA THR A 11 -4.18 0.47 -8.79
C THR A 11 -3.49 1.75 -8.34
N LYS A 12 -2.47 1.63 -7.48
CA LYS A 12 -1.63 2.78 -7.10
C LYS A 12 -1.10 3.53 -8.33
N ARG A 13 -0.64 2.80 -9.33
CA ARG A 13 -0.06 3.38 -10.56
C ARG A 13 -1.07 4.27 -11.30
N SER A 14 -2.31 3.83 -11.43
CA SER A 14 -3.36 4.62 -12.09
C SER A 14 -3.64 5.90 -11.30
N LEU A 15 -3.70 5.83 -9.97
CA LEU A 15 -3.89 7.02 -9.12
C LEU A 15 -2.69 7.97 -9.15
N VAL A 16 -1.45 7.48 -9.19
CA VAL A 16 -0.25 8.31 -9.40
C VAL A 16 -0.38 9.11 -10.69
N ALA A 17 -0.81 8.47 -11.79
CA ALA A 17 -0.98 9.15 -13.07
C ALA A 17 -2.05 10.26 -13.00
N VAL A 18 -3.15 10.02 -12.29
CA VAL A 18 -4.19 11.04 -12.07
C VAL A 18 -3.69 12.17 -11.17
N SER A 19 -3.03 11.86 -10.05
CA SER A 19 -2.42 12.85 -9.14
C SER A 19 -1.48 13.78 -9.90
N HIS A 20 -0.56 13.21 -10.69
CA HIS A 20 0.35 14.00 -11.53
C HIS A 20 -0.38 14.83 -12.59
N ALA A 21 -1.50 14.34 -13.14
CA ALA A 21 -2.30 15.12 -14.08
C ALA A 21 -2.95 16.34 -13.40
N ILE A 22 -3.46 16.17 -12.17
CA ILE A 22 -4.01 17.28 -11.36
C ILE A 22 -2.92 18.28 -11.00
N GLU A 23 -1.77 17.82 -10.51
CA GLU A 23 -0.64 18.67 -10.14
C GLU A 23 -0.08 19.43 -11.33
N ARG A 24 0.02 18.78 -12.50
CA ARG A 24 0.42 19.47 -13.75
C ARG A 24 -0.61 20.50 -14.19
N ALA A 25 -1.90 20.22 -14.05
CA ALA A 25 -2.95 21.19 -14.35
C ALA A 25 -2.90 22.39 -13.39
N ALA A 26 -2.65 22.16 -12.10
CA ALA A 26 -2.45 23.21 -11.09
C ALA A 26 -1.21 24.09 -11.37
N LEU A 27 -0.21 23.54 -12.07
CA LEU A 27 1.00 24.26 -12.48
C LEU A 27 0.91 24.87 -13.89
N ALA A 28 -0.17 24.66 -14.63
CA ALA A 28 -0.36 25.31 -15.91
C ALA A 28 -0.61 26.81 -15.71
N GLU A 29 -0.10 27.64 -16.63
CA GLU A 29 -0.38 29.08 -16.58
C GLU A 29 -1.87 29.34 -16.83
N ALA A 30 -2.51 30.04 -15.90
CA ALA A 30 -3.92 30.39 -15.97
C ALA A 30 -4.17 31.74 -15.27
N GLU A 31 -5.02 32.56 -15.88
CA GLU A 31 -5.56 33.79 -15.27
C GLU A 31 -6.98 33.53 -14.77
N ASP A 32 -7.09 32.66 -13.77
CA ASP A 32 -8.38 32.17 -13.28
C ASP A 32 -8.66 32.50 -11.81
N GLY A 33 -7.79 33.24 -11.13
CA GLY A 33 -7.99 33.70 -9.75
C GLY A 33 -7.25 32.83 -8.73
N PRO A 34 -7.61 32.91 -7.43
CA PRO A 34 -6.86 32.22 -6.39
C PRO A 34 -7.03 30.71 -6.53
N LEU A 35 -5.91 30.03 -6.81
CA LEU A 35 -5.83 28.57 -6.79
C LEU A 35 -5.65 28.09 -5.35
N VAL A 36 -6.45 27.09 -4.98
CA VAL A 36 -6.31 26.31 -3.76
C VAL A 36 -5.84 24.92 -4.14
N VAL A 37 -4.87 24.38 -3.41
CA VAL A 37 -4.53 22.96 -3.48
C VAL A 37 -4.60 22.32 -2.09
N LEU A 38 -5.32 21.20 -1.97
CA LEU A 38 -5.31 20.36 -0.77
C LEU A 38 -4.80 18.98 -1.14
N ALA A 39 -3.82 18.47 -0.41
CA ALA A 39 -3.26 17.15 -0.65
C ALA A 39 -3.09 16.36 0.65
N LEU A 40 -3.64 15.15 0.68
CA LEU A 40 -3.53 14.21 1.77
C LEU A 40 -2.57 13.09 1.37
N PHE A 41 -1.50 12.93 2.13
CA PHE A 41 -0.52 11.88 1.97
C PHE A 41 -0.61 10.89 3.12
N GLN A 42 -0.67 9.61 2.78
CA GLN A 42 -0.74 8.56 3.81
C GLN A 42 0.53 8.48 4.66
N ARG A 43 1.71 8.84 4.11
CA ARG A 43 3.02 8.73 4.78
C ARG A 43 4.04 9.74 4.26
N LEU A 44 5.01 10.10 5.11
CA LEU A 44 6.12 11.01 4.76
C LEU A 44 6.91 10.60 3.51
N PRO A 45 7.30 9.32 3.30
CA PRO A 45 8.08 8.93 2.12
C PRO A 45 7.35 9.19 0.80
N TYR A 46 6.01 9.24 0.80
CA TYR A 46 5.25 9.60 -0.41
C TYR A 46 5.30 11.09 -0.67
N PHE A 47 5.15 11.93 0.36
CA PHE A 47 5.30 13.38 0.21
C PHE A 47 6.75 13.78 -0.17
N ALA A 48 7.76 13.14 0.43
CA ALA A 48 9.16 13.47 0.20
C ALA A 48 9.55 13.40 -1.29
N ARG A 49 8.95 12.47 -2.05
CA ARG A 49 9.15 12.33 -3.50
C ARG A 49 8.52 13.48 -4.29
N GLU A 50 7.40 14.01 -3.81
CA GLU A 50 6.62 15.08 -4.46
C GLU A 50 6.94 16.48 -3.92
N ARG A 51 7.83 16.61 -2.93
CA ARG A 51 8.15 17.88 -2.24
C ARG A 51 8.46 19.03 -3.19
N GLU A 52 9.21 18.73 -4.26
CA GLU A 52 9.56 19.72 -5.29
C GLU A 52 8.34 20.21 -6.08
N VAL A 53 7.41 19.30 -6.40
CA VAL A 53 6.15 19.63 -7.08
C VAL A 53 5.32 20.54 -6.18
N TYR A 54 5.16 20.17 -4.90
CA TYR A 54 4.39 20.95 -3.94
C TYR A 54 5.03 22.30 -3.61
N ARG A 55 6.35 22.42 -3.66
CA ARG A 55 7.02 23.73 -3.58
C ARG A 55 6.63 24.65 -4.74
N ARG A 56 6.58 24.13 -5.97
CA ARG A 56 6.15 24.92 -7.13
C ARG A 56 4.67 25.27 -7.08
N ILE A 57 3.84 24.37 -6.58
CA ILE A 57 2.41 24.61 -6.36
C ILE A 57 2.22 25.72 -5.32
N ALA A 58 2.90 25.62 -4.16
CA ALA A 58 2.81 26.62 -3.10
C ALA A 58 3.28 28.01 -3.54
N GLY A 59 4.27 28.10 -4.43
CA GLY A 59 4.69 29.37 -5.02
C GLY A 59 3.70 30.03 -5.99
N ARG A 60 2.61 29.33 -6.37
CA ARG A 60 1.58 29.83 -7.31
C ARG A 60 0.18 29.89 -6.70
N ALA A 61 -0.16 28.92 -5.86
CA ALA A 61 -1.45 28.82 -5.21
C ALA A 61 -1.59 29.91 -4.14
N ALA A 62 -2.81 30.42 -3.96
CA ALA A 62 -3.14 31.30 -2.84
C ALA A 62 -3.04 30.57 -1.50
N VAL A 63 -3.32 29.26 -1.49
CA VAL A 63 -3.15 28.39 -0.33
C VAL A 63 -2.89 26.96 -0.78
N THR A 64 -1.87 26.34 -0.18
CA THR A 64 -1.58 24.91 -0.32
C THR A 64 -1.66 24.24 1.04
N VAL A 65 -2.50 23.22 1.20
CA VAL A 65 -2.60 22.43 2.44
C VAL A 65 -2.06 21.03 2.17
N VAL A 66 -1.11 20.59 2.99
CA VAL A 66 -0.56 19.24 2.97
C VAL A 66 -0.89 18.58 4.30
N ALA A 67 -1.78 17.59 4.26
CA ALA A 67 -2.13 16.79 5.42
C ALA A 67 -1.47 15.42 5.34
N MET A 68 -0.94 14.91 6.45
CA MET A 68 -0.27 13.61 6.46
C MET A 68 -0.23 12.94 7.83
N VAL A 69 -0.14 11.60 7.80
CA VAL A 69 0.01 10.77 8.99
C VAL A 69 1.45 10.80 9.49
N GLY A 70 1.63 10.88 10.81
CA GLY A 70 2.95 10.84 11.45
C GLY A 70 3.61 12.21 11.66
N GLY A 71 2.85 13.30 11.57
CA GLY A 71 3.32 14.68 11.77
C GLY A 71 3.41 15.48 10.48
N PRO A 72 3.48 16.83 10.51
CA PRO A 72 3.70 17.60 9.29
C PRO A 72 5.12 17.29 8.77
N PRO A 73 5.35 17.32 7.44
CA PRO A 73 6.66 16.97 6.92
C PRO A 73 7.70 17.99 7.39
N PRO A 74 8.91 17.55 7.76
CA PRO A 74 10.01 18.48 7.93
C PRO A 74 10.24 19.22 6.60
N ASP A 75 10.55 20.51 6.67
CA ASP A 75 10.80 21.37 5.52
C ASP A 75 9.60 21.51 4.56
N LEU A 76 8.41 21.79 5.10
CA LEU A 76 7.28 22.25 4.30
C LEU A 76 7.69 23.47 3.46
N PRO A 77 7.34 23.50 2.16
CA PRO A 77 7.59 24.67 1.33
C PRO A 77 6.93 25.93 1.88
N ASP A 78 7.58 27.08 1.68
CA ASP A 78 6.96 28.37 1.96
C ASP A 78 5.63 28.50 1.20
N GLY A 79 4.59 28.96 1.91
CA GLY A 79 3.23 29.06 1.37
C GLY A 79 2.41 27.76 1.45
N ALA A 80 2.99 26.65 1.92
CA ALA A 80 2.27 25.42 2.25
C ALA A 80 1.99 25.30 3.76
N TYR A 81 0.83 24.79 4.10
CA TYR A 81 0.38 24.57 5.47
C TYR A 81 0.30 23.08 5.77
N GLY A 82 1.03 22.63 6.78
CA GLY A 82 1.02 21.25 7.26
C GLY A 82 -0.14 20.97 8.19
N VAL A 83 -0.80 19.83 8.00
CA VAL A 83 -1.76 19.28 8.96
C VAL A 83 -1.34 17.86 9.34
N THR A 84 -1.31 17.58 10.64
CA THR A 84 -1.07 16.22 11.13
C THR A 84 -2.38 15.45 11.17
N LEU A 85 -2.32 14.22 10.66
CA LEU A 85 -3.39 13.24 10.76
C LEU A 85 -3.02 12.15 11.77
N ASP A 86 -4.02 11.72 12.54
CA ASP A 86 -3.92 10.59 13.47
C ASP A 86 -4.09 9.26 12.73
N GLU A 87 -3.34 8.22 13.10
CA GLU A 87 -3.42 6.89 12.49
C GLU A 87 -4.81 6.26 12.50
N ALA A 88 -5.62 6.57 13.51
CA ALA A 88 -6.94 6.00 13.71
C ALA A 88 -8.05 6.72 12.94
N GLU A 89 -7.79 7.92 12.41
CA GLU A 89 -8.81 8.69 11.73
C GLU A 89 -8.98 8.27 10.26
N ALA A 90 -10.20 8.44 9.71
CA ALA A 90 -10.52 7.97 8.36
C ALA A 90 -9.60 8.56 7.28
N LEU A 91 -9.16 9.81 7.47
CA LEU A 91 -8.27 10.51 6.54
C LEU A 91 -6.87 9.89 6.45
N ALA A 92 -6.43 9.10 7.43
CA ALA A 92 -5.11 8.47 7.42
C ALA A 92 -4.93 7.49 6.26
N ARG A 93 -6.02 6.84 5.84
CA ARG A 93 -6.05 5.91 4.71
C ARG A 93 -6.49 6.57 3.41
N GLU A 94 -6.89 7.84 3.46
CA GLU A 94 -7.34 8.61 2.31
C GLU A 94 -6.13 9.22 1.59
N TRP A 95 -6.03 8.98 0.28
CA TRP A 95 -5.23 9.76 -0.63
C TRP A 95 -6.15 10.71 -1.37
N THR A 96 -5.98 12.00 -1.10
CA THR A 96 -6.74 13.06 -1.75
C THR A 96 -5.84 14.10 -2.38
N VAL A 97 -6.19 14.55 -3.57
CA VAL A 97 -5.64 15.76 -4.20
C VAL A 97 -6.80 16.56 -4.76
N VAL A 98 -6.96 17.79 -4.28
CA VAL A 98 -7.95 18.75 -4.76
C VAL A 98 -7.19 19.96 -5.28
N ALA A 99 -7.47 20.36 -6.52
CA ALA A 99 -7.05 21.64 -7.07
C ALA A 99 -8.29 22.41 -7.48
N LEU A 100 -8.44 23.64 -7.01
CA LEU A 100 -9.65 24.41 -7.19
C LEU A 100 -9.34 25.89 -7.45
N SER A 101 -9.88 26.42 -8.54
CA SER A 101 -9.92 27.84 -8.87
C SER A 101 -11.32 28.21 -9.41
N PRO A 102 -11.61 29.51 -9.57
CA PRO A 102 -12.82 29.96 -10.24
C PRO A 102 -13.10 29.36 -11.62
N ARG A 103 -12.09 28.88 -12.38
CA ARG A 103 -12.29 28.33 -13.75
C ARG A 103 -11.73 26.92 -13.96
N PHE A 104 -11.10 26.35 -12.94
CA PHE A 104 -10.56 24.99 -12.96
C PHE A 104 -10.91 24.24 -11.68
N GLY A 105 -11.17 22.94 -11.80
CA GLY A 105 -11.37 22.09 -10.65
C GLY A 105 -11.02 20.66 -10.99
N ALA A 106 -10.26 20.01 -10.12
CA ALA A 106 -9.96 18.61 -10.23
C ALA A 106 -9.85 17.95 -8.87
N THR A 107 -10.23 16.68 -8.82
CA THR A 107 -10.24 15.88 -7.61
C THR A 107 -9.69 14.49 -7.87
N LEU A 108 -9.00 13.99 -6.85
CA LEU A 108 -8.70 12.59 -6.61
C LEU A 108 -9.08 12.36 -5.16
N VAL A 109 -9.91 11.36 -4.88
CA VAL A 109 -10.20 10.88 -3.52
C VAL A 109 -10.21 9.37 -3.58
N ALA A 110 -9.28 8.73 -2.89
CA ALA A 110 -9.15 7.28 -2.90
C ALA A 110 -8.76 6.75 -1.52
N HIS A 111 -9.35 5.63 -1.11
CA HIS A 111 -9.04 4.95 0.13
C HIS A 111 -8.25 3.69 -0.16
N ASP A 112 -7.17 3.48 0.59
CA ASP A 112 -6.43 2.22 0.51
C ASP A 112 -7.25 1.08 1.12
N ARG A 113 -7.43 0.01 0.35
CA ARG A 113 -8.16 -1.19 0.78
C ARG A 113 -7.32 -2.13 1.63
N ALA A 114 -6.01 -1.87 1.77
CA ALA A 114 -5.04 -2.80 2.33
C ALA A 114 -5.03 -4.16 1.58
N GLU A 115 -5.42 -4.13 0.30
CA GLU A 115 -5.45 -5.28 -0.60
C GLU A 115 -4.41 -5.09 -1.72
N VAL A 116 -4.00 -6.21 -2.33
CA VAL A 116 -3.06 -6.19 -3.45
C VAL A 116 -3.56 -7.02 -4.62
N ALA A 117 -3.29 -6.55 -5.83
CA ALA A 117 -3.36 -7.33 -7.06
C ALA A 117 -1.96 -7.83 -7.44
N PRO A 118 -1.86 -8.88 -8.30
CA PRO A 118 -0.58 -9.34 -8.82
C PRO A 118 0.19 -8.22 -9.52
N ALA A 119 1.41 -7.96 -9.06
CA ALA A 119 2.26 -6.90 -9.60
C ALA A 119 3.75 -7.19 -9.32
N PRO A 120 4.68 -6.46 -9.97
CA PRO A 120 6.13 -6.66 -9.80
C PRO A 120 6.63 -6.30 -8.40
N THR A 121 5.92 -5.43 -7.68
CA THR A 121 6.21 -5.04 -6.30
C THR A 121 4.92 -4.91 -5.50
N LEU A 122 5.02 -5.09 -4.17
CA LEU A 122 3.92 -4.85 -3.23
C LEU A 122 3.29 -3.48 -3.45
N GLU A 123 4.11 -2.44 -3.54
CA GLU A 123 3.61 -1.08 -3.68
C GLU A 123 2.78 -0.87 -4.94
N SER A 124 3.27 -1.38 -6.06
CA SER A 124 2.58 -1.26 -7.35
C SER A 124 1.28 -2.06 -7.40
N GLY A 125 1.17 -3.12 -6.58
CA GLY A 125 -0.01 -3.98 -6.50
C GLY A 125 -1.13 -3.43 -5.62
N ARG A 126 -0.86 -2.41 -4.79
CA ARG A 126 -1.86 -1.85 -3.86
C ARG A 126 -3.14 -1.41 -4.58
N LEU A 127 -4.26 -1.80 -3.99
CA LEU A 127 -5.60 -1.53 -4.49
C LEU A 127 -6.27 -0.44 -3.66
N PHE A 128 -6.93 0.46 -4.37
CA PHE A 128 -7.63 1.60 -3.80
C PHE A 128 -9.05 1.63 -4.30
N GLU A 129 -9.95 2.16 -3.49
CA GLU A 129 -11.33 2.44 -3.87
C GLU A 129 -11.55 3.96 -3.85
N GLY A 130 -12.05 4.53 -4.94
CA GLY A 130 -12.15 5.97 -5.01
C GLY A 130 -12.84 6.54 -6.23
N ARG A 131 -12.61 7.82 -6.43
CA ARG A 131 -13.07 8.59 -7.59
C ARG A 131 -12.08 9.69 -7.91
N TRP A 132 -12.10 10.10 -9.17
CA TRP A 132 -11.40 11.28 -9.64
C TRP A 132 -12.19 11.98 -10.74
N GLY A 133 -11.94 13.27 -10.93
CA GLY A 133 -12.66 14.09 -11.88
C GLY A 133 -11.94 15.40 -12.16
N PHE A 134 -12.35 16.07 -13.24
CA PHE A 134 -11.83 17.39 -13.66
C PHE A 134 -12.98 18.40 -13.76
N ARG A 135 -13.84 18.37 -12.75
CA ARG A 135 -15.01 19.24 -12.64
C ARG A 135 -14.93 20.12 -11.41
N ARG A 136 -15.29 21.39 -11.56
CA ARG A 136 -15.29 22.37 -10.47
C ARG A 136 -16.30 22.07 -9.39
N ASP A 137 -17.49 21.57 -9.75
CA ASP A 137 -18.48 21.23 -8.73
C ASP A 137 -17.95 20.09 -7.86
N GLU A 138 -17.38 19.03 -8.43
CA GLU A 138 -16.78 17.93 -7.65
C GLU A 138 -15.61 18.43 -6.77
N ALA A 139 -14.73 19.29 -7.29
CA ALA A 139 -13.63 19.90 -6.53
C ALA A 139 -14.09 20.82 -5.40
N LEU A 140 -15.14 21.60 -5.64
CA LEU A 140 -15.73 22.46 -4.62
C LEU A 140 -16.31 21.64 -3.47
N HIS A 141 -17.03 20.54 -3.77
CA HIS A 141 -17.57 19.66 -2.73
C HIS A 141 -16.46 19.06 -1.86
N GLU A 142 -15.36 18.59 -2.46
CA GLU A 142 -14.23 18.04 -1.69
C GLU A 142 -13.47 19.11 -0.91
N ALA A 143 -13.27 20.30 -1.49
CA ALA A 143 -12.64 21.41 -0.79
C ALA A 143 -13.45 21.82 0.45
N ILE A 144 -14.78 21.88 0.35
CA ILE A 144 -15.66 22.18 1.50
C ILE A 144 -15.54 21.07 2.57
N ARG A 145 -15.61 19.80 2.18
CA ARG A 145 -15.47 18.67 3.11
C ARG A 145 -14.15 18.72 3.87
N LEU A 146 -13.03 18.89 3.16
CA LEU A 146 -11.71 18.96 3.78
C LEU A 146 -11.53 20.23 4.61
N ARG A 147 -12.07 21.36 4.16
CA ARG A 147 -12.10 22.59 4.96
C ARG A 147 -12.76 22.35 6.31
N GLU A 148 -13.91 21.68 6.34
CA GLU A 148 -14.64 21.38 7.58
C GLU A 148 -13.85 20.43 8.48
N GLN A 149 -13.27 19.36 7.91
CA GLN A 149 -12.53 18.34 8.66
C GLN A 149 -11.19 18.86 9.22
N LEU A 150 -10.53 19.80 8.53
CA LEU A 150 -9.21 20.32 8.89
C LEU A 150 -9.25 21.69 9.58
N ALA A 151 -10.41 22.33 9.71
CA ALA A 151 -10.56 23.72 10.16
C ALA A 151 -9.77 24.03 11.44
N GLU A 152 -9.97 23.26 12.51
CA GLU A 152 -9.33 23.51 13.82
C GLU A 152 -7.82 23.28 13.81
N ARG A 153 -7.29 22.62 12.78
CA ARG A 153 -5.87 22.29 12.62
C ARG A 153 -5.13 23.28 11.71
N LEU A 154 -5.87 24.19 11.05
CA LEU A 154 -5.31 25.15 10.09
C LEU A 154 -5.09 26.53 10.72
N PRO A 155 -3.95 27.18 10.45
CA PRO A 155 -3.75 28.58 10.81
C PRO A 155 -4.83 29.49 10.24
N ALA A 156 -5.13 30.60 10.93
CA ALA A 156 -6.19 31.53 10.53
C ALA A 156 -6.01 32.04 9.08
N ALA A 157 -4.77 32.37 8.68
CA ALA A 157 -4.48 32.82 7.32
C ALA A 157 -4.85 31.79 6.24
N ALA A 158 -4.53 30.51 6.48
CA ALA A 158 -4.88 29.42 5.57
C ALA A 158 -6.40 29.23 5.47
N ARG A 159 -7.10 29.29 6.61
CA ARG A 159 -8.56 29.21 6.66
C ARG A 159 -9.23 30.34 5.88
N THR A 160 -8.79 31.58 6.08
CA THR A 160 -9.32 32.75 5.37
C THR A 160 -9.11 32.61 3.86
N ALA A 161 -7.91 32.25 3.40
CA ALA A 161 -7.63 32.08 1.98
C ALA A 161 -8.46 30.95 1.34
N LEU A 162 -8.65 29.83 2.07
CA LEU A 162 -9.50 28.72 1.64
C LEU A 162 -10.98 29.13 1.54
N ASP A 163 -11.49 29.82 2.56
CA ASP A 163 -12.87 30.30 2.59
C ASP A 163 -13.15 31.32 1.47
N GLU A 164 -12.20 32.23 1.19
CA GLU A 164 -12.30 33.19 0.07
C GLU A 164 -12.37 32.50 -1.29
N ALA A 165 -11.52 31.50 -1.53
CA ALA A 165 -11.51 30.76 -2.78
C ALA A 165 -12.79 29.93 -2.97
N ILE A 166 -13.25 29.24 -1.92
CA ILE A 166 -14.52 28.51 -1.92
C ILE A 166 -15.69 29.45 -2.24
N ALA A 167 -15.73 30.64 -1.62
CA ALA A 167 -16.75 31.64 -1.89
C ALA A 167 -16.75 32.09 -3.35
N ARG A 168 -15.58 32.43 -3.93
CA ARG A 168 -15.49 32.85 -5.34
C ARG A 168 -15.96 31.79 -6.33
N VAL A 169 -15.71 30.51 -6.05
CA VAL A 169 -16.14 29.41 -6.92
C VAL A 169 -17.64 29.18 -6.82
N ARG A 170 -18.24 29.27 -5.63
CA ARG A 170 -19.68 29.06 -5.40
C ARG A 170 -20.54 29.95 -6.29
N ASP A 171 -20.07 31.16 -6.59
CA ASP A 171 -20.79 32.14 -7.38
C ASP A 171 -20.66 31.91 -8.91
N ILE A 172 -19.82 30.97 -9.35
CA ILE A 172 -19.54 30.72 -10.77
C ILE A 172 -19.97 29.29 -11.15
N PRO A 173 -21.09 29.11 -11.86
CA PRO A 173 -21.58 27.78 -12.20
C PRO A 173 -20.59 27.01 -13.07
N ALA A 174 -20.56 25.68 -12.91
CA ALA A 174 -19.80 24.78 -13.76
C ALA A 174 -20.24 24.91 -15.22
N GLY A 175 -19.27 25.05 -16.14
CA GLY A 175 -19.57 25.18 -17.56
C GLY A 175 -19.89 23.81 -18.19
N PRO A 176 -20.72 23.74 -19.24
CA PRO A 176 -21.04 22.47 -19.89
C PRO A 176 -19.82 21.85 -20.63
N GLY A 177 -18.71 22.57 -20.74
CA GLY A 177 -17.44 22.05 -21.25
C GLY A 177 -16.74 21.08 -20.29
N GLU A 178 -16.91 21.26 -18.97
CA GLU A 178 -16.20 20.45 -17.97
C GLU A 178 -16.61 18.97 -18.01
N PRO A 179 -17.90 18.60 -18.08
CA PRO A 179 -18.29 17.20 -18.22
C PRO A 179 -17.82 16.57 -19.54
N ARG A 180 -17.70 17.36 -20.62
CA ARG A 180 -17.22 16.87 -21.93
C ARG A 180 -15.72 16.60 -21.89
N ALA A 181 -14.95 17.51 -21.32
CA ALA A 181 -13.51 17.35 -21.11
C ALA A 181 -13.22 16.15 -20.20
N GLU A 182 -13.95 16.01 -19.09
CA GLU A 182 -13.82 14.86 -18.20
C GLU A 182 -14.11 13.53 -18.92
N ALA A 183 -15.17 13.46 -19.72
CA ALA A 183 -15.49 12.26 -20.48
C ALA A 183 -14.34 11.84 -21.43
N ALA A 184 -13.70 12.82 -22.09
CA ALA A 184 -12.53 12.57 -22.93
C ALA A 184 -11.32 12.09 -22.11
N LEU A 185 -11.02 12.74 -20.97
CA LEU A 185 -9.93 12.33 -20.08
C LEU A 185 -10.13 10.92 -19.53
N ARG A 186 -11.36 10.56 -19.15
CA ARG A 186 -11.71 9.20 -18.69
C ARG A 186 -11.52 8.16 -19.78
N LEU A 187 -11.86 8.47 -21.03
CA LEU A 187 -11.60 7.56 -22.15
C LEU A 187 -10.10 7.31 -22.34
N LEU A 188 -9.29 8.38 -22.30
CA LEU A 188 -7.83 8.29 -22.41
C LEU A 188 -7.22 7.50 -21.26
N ALA A 189 -7.63 7.78 -20.02
CA ALA A 189 -7.18 7.05 -18.83
C ALA A 189 -7.47 5.55 -18.93
N ARG A 190 -8.71 5.17 -19.28
CA ARG A 190 -9.08 3.76 -19.47
C ARG A 190 -8.28 3.06 -20.57
N ARG A 191 -7.94 3.77 -21.65
CA ARG A 191 -7.11 3.21 -22.72
C ARG A 191 -5.65 3.05 -22.28
N GLY A 192 -5.14 3.99 -21.48
CA GLY A 192 -3.83 3.88 -20.84
C GLY A 192 -3.74 2.68 -19.89
N ASP A 193 -4.75 2.49 -19.05
CA ASP A 193 -4.81 1.35 -18.11
C ASP A 193 -4.89 0.00 -18.85
N ARG A 194 -5.64 -0.11 -19.96
CA ARG A 194 -5.71 -1.34 -20.76
C ARG A 194 -4.42 -1.71 -21.48
N ASN A 195 -3.63 -0.70 -21.88
CA ASN A 195 -2.35 -0.92 -22.56
C ASN A 195 -1.25 -1.40 -21.58
N ASN A 196 -1.48 -1.26 -20.27
CA ASN A 196 -0.71 -1.99 -19.28
C ASN A 196 -1.20 -3.44 -19.26
N GLN A 197 -0.46 -4.33 -19.93
CA GLN A 197 -0.71 -5.76 -19.86
C GLN A 197 -0.67 -6.28 -18.42
N PRO A 198 -1.42 -7.36 -18.11
CA PRO A 198 -1.19 -8.14 -16.92
C PRO A 198 0.29 -8.51 -16.86
N VAL A 199 0.94 -8.17 -15.75
CA VAL A 199 2.28 -8.68 -15.48
C VAL A 199 2.16 -10.20 -15.44
N GLU A 200 3.00 -10.90 -16.21
CA GLU A 200 3.19 -12.36 -16.08
C GLU A 200 3.22 -12.73 -14.60
N PRO A 201 2.60 -13.85 -14.18
CA PRO A 201 2.59 -14.24 -12.77
C PRO A 201 4.03 -14.28 -12.25
N ALA A 202 4.40 -13.31 -11.42
CA ALA A 202 5.73 -13.27 -10.86
C ALA A 202 5.94 -14.52 -10.01
N GLU A 203 7.15 -15.08 -10.08
CA GLU A 203 7.51 -16.32 -9.41
C GLU A 203 7.10 -16.28 -7.94
N ALA A 204 6.39 -17.33 -7.49
CA ALA A 204 5.97 -17.44 -6.10
C ALA A 204 7.17 -17.58 -5.16
N MET A 205 8.22 -18.28 -5.61
CA MET A 205 9.49 -18.42 -4.90
C MET A 205 10.45 -17.30 -5.33
N LEU A 206 10.94 -16.52 -4.38
CA LEU A 206 11.95 -15.48 -4.57
C LEU A 206 13.24 -15.84 -3.84
N ASP A 207 14.36 -15.28 -4.31
CA ASP A 207 15.59 -15.17 -3.55
C ASP A 207 15.58 -13.92 -2.64
N GLU A 208 16.60 -13.73 -1.81
CA GLU A 208 16.64 -12.59 -0.88
C GLU A 208 16.65 -11.23 -1.60
N THR A 209 17.33 -11.16 -2.75
CA THR A 209 17.38 -9.94 -3.57
C THR A 209 16.01 -9.63 -4.20
N GLY A 210 15.36 -10.65 -4.76
CA GLY A 210 14.01 -10.57 -5.31
C GLY A 210 12.99 -10.18 -4.26
N LEU A 211 13.12 -10.72 -3.05
CA LEU A 211 12.26 -10.36 -1.91
C LEU A 211 12.42 -8.90 -1.51
N THR A 212 13.66 -8.41 -1.41
CA THR A 212 13.98 -7.01 -1.07
C THR A 212 13.36 -6.06 -2.10
N ARG A 213 13.55 -6.36 -3.39
CA ARG A 213 12.96 -5.59 -4.50
C ARG A 213 11.44 -5.63 -4.49
N TRP A 214 10.85 -6.82 -4.32
CA TRP A 214 9.40 -7.00 -4.37
C TRP A 214 8.69 -6.35 -3.17
N SER A 215 9.26 -6.47 -1.98
CA SER A 215 8.70 -5.89 -0.75
C SER A 215 8.85 -4.36 -0.66
N GLY A 216 9.67 -3.78 -1.54
CA GLY A 216 9.91 -2.35 -1.59
C GLY A 216 10.80 -1.85 -0.45
N ALA A 217 11.70 -2.71 0.06
CA ALA A 217 12.65 -2.38 1.13
C ALA A 217 13.57 -1.21 0.77
N ASP A 218 13.75 -0.90 -0.52
CA ASP A 218 14.43 0.30 -1.03
C ASP A 218 13.58 1.60 -0.87
N GLY A 219 12.65 1.63 0.10
CA GLY A 219 11.79 2.78 0.40
C GLY A 219 10.62 3.00 -0.56
N VAL A 220 10.19 1.97 -1.30
CA VAL A 220 9.07 2.04 -2.25
C VAL A 220 7.72 1.90 -1.52
N THR A 221 7.65 1.00 -0.54
CA THR A 221 6.49 0.87 0.36
C THR A 221 6.81 1.50 1.70
N ALA A 222 6.00 2.48 2.11
CA ALA A 222 6.16 3.12 3.41
C ALA A 222 5.56 2.25 4.51
N SER A 223 6.20 2.24 5.68
CA SER A 223 5.65 1.62 6.90
C SER A 223 4.23 2.15 7.19
N GLY A 224 3.40 1.31 7.80
CA GLY A 224 2.06 1.69 8.27
C GLY A 224 0.95 1.73 7.21
N THR A 225 1.19 1.26 5.98
CA THR A 225 0.20 1.31 4.88
C THR A 225 -0.43 -0.06 4.62
N LEU A 226 0.36 -1.00 4.12
CA LEU A 226 -0.08 -2.34 3.75
C LEU A 226 0.36 -3.37 4.81
N PRO A 227 -0.59 -3.97 5.55
CA PRO A 227 -0.30 -5.11 6.42
C PRO A 227 0.15 -6.32 5.59
N VAL A 228 1.19 -6.99 6.06
CA VAL A 228 1.70 -8.23 5.51
C VAL A 228 1.76 -9.26 6.63
N ALA A 229 1.06 -10.37 6.45
CA ALA A 229 1.27 -11.51 7.33
C ALA A 229 2.54 -12.24 6.91
N LEU A 230 3.40 -12.49 7.89
CA LEU A 230 4.65 -13.22 7.76
C LEU A 230 4.48 -14.59 8.39
N VAL A 231 4.85 -15.62 7.66
CA VAL A 231 4.87 -17.00 8.17
C VAL A 231 6.27 -17.58 7.98
N GLY A 232 6.95 -17.86 9.08
CA GLY A 232 8.19 -18.62 9.08
C GLY A 232 7.85 -20.10 9.26
N LEU A 233 8.50 -20.99 8.52
CA LEU A 233 8.17 -22.41 8.48
C LEU A 233 9.45 -23.24 8.53
N ARG A 234 9.58 -24.11 9.51
CA ARG A 234 10.62 -25.15 9.59
C ARG A 234 9.97 -26.52 9.35
N VAL A 235 10.51 -27.28 8.40
CA VAL A 235 10.04 -28.62 8.02
C VAL A 235 11.12 -29.64 8.32
N GLU A 236 11.04 -30.30 9.47
CA GLU A 236 12.06 -31.24 9.94
C GLU A 236 11.67 -32.69 9.66
N ALA A 237 12.62 -33.47 9.16
CA ALA A 237 12.46 -34.92 9.13
C ALA A 237 12.56 -35.46 10.56
N PRO A 238 11.79 -36.49 10.92
CA PRO A 238 11.80 -37.01 12.27
C PRO A 238 13.18 -37.62 12.59
N PRO A 239 13.65 -37.48 13.84
CA PRO A 239 14.92 -38.08 14.26
C PRO A 239 14.88 -39.60 14.05
N GLY A 240 15.96 -40.17 13.50
CA GLY A 240 16.03 -41.60 13.16
C GLY A 240 15.44 -41.97 11.80
N SER A 241 15.06 -40.98 10.98
CA SER A 241 14.80 -41.22 9.54
C SER A 241 16.02 -41.91 8.90
N PRO A 242 15.84 -42.97 8.09
CA PRO A 242 16.96 -43.67 7.48
C PRO A 242 17.85 -42.69 6.71
N GLU A 243 19.18 -42.90 6.75
CA GLU A 243 20.12 -42.13 5.93
C GLU A 243 19.61 -42.13 4.48
N ARG A 244 19.32 -40.95 3.98
CA ARG A 244 18.59 -40.76 2.72
C ARG A 244 19.44 -41.34 1.59
N PHE A 245 18.90 -42.33 0.86
CA PHE A 245 19.61 -42.99 -0.22
C PHE A 245 19.88 -42.02 -1.39
N GLY A 246 21.08 -41.43 -1.41
CA GLY A 246 21.64 -40.69 -2.54
C GLY A 246 21.07 -39.28 -2.79
N ARG A 247 21.90 -38.41 -3.41
CA ARG A 247 21.57 -36.99 -3.70
C ARG A 247 20.27 -36.78 -4.49
N ARG A 248 19.87 -37.75 -5.32
CA ARG A 248 18.65 -37.67 -6.15
C ARG A 248 17.35 -37.81 -5.35
N GLY A 249 17.36 -38.60 -4.27
CA GLY A 249 16.22 -38.72 -3.37
C GLY A 249 15.96 -37.41 -2.64
N VAL A 250 17.00 -36.86 -2.00
CA VAL A 250 16.94 -35.59 -1.26
C VAL A 250 16.41 -34.44 -2.12
N ALA A 251 16.85 -34.32 -3.37
CA ALA A 251 16.37 -33.29 -4.29
C ALA A 251 14.88 -33.44 -4.64
N ARG A 252 14.40 -34.68 -4.85
CA ARG A 252 12.99 -34.96 -5.14
C ARG A 252 12.09 -34.65 -3.95
N GLU A 253 12.52 -35.00 -2.74
CA GLU A 253 11.79 -34.72 -1.51
C GLU A 253 11.69 -33.21 -1.25
N GLY A 254 12.81 -32.50 -1.38
CA GLY A 254 12.82 -31.04 -1.26
C GLY A 254 11.91 -30.36 -2.29
N HIS A 255 11.88 -30.89 -3.52
CA HIS A 255 10.96 -30.40 -4.56
C HIS A 255 9.48 -30.70 -4.25
N ALA A 256 9.18 -31.84 -3.61
CA ALA A 256 7.82 -32.17 -3.18
C ALA A 256 7.33 -31.23 -2.06
N VAL A 257 8.21 -30.92 -1.09
CA VAL A 257 7.91 -29.93 -0.03
C VAL A 257 7.70 -28.54 -0.64
N LEU A 258 8.58 -28.10 -1.55
CA LEU A 258 8.41 -26.83 -2.26
C LEU A 258 7.09 -26.75 -3.01
N THR A 259 6.74 -27.80 -3.76
CA THR A 259 5.47 -27.88 -4.48
C THR A 259 4.27 -27.77 -3.53
N ALA A 260 4.30 -28.48 -2.40
CA ALA A 260 3.25 -28.42 -1.37
C ALA A 260 3.11 -27.01 -0.77
N ILE A 261 4.22 -26.32 -0.52
CA ILE A 261 4.23 -24.93 -0.04
C ILE A 261 3.65 -23.98 -1.10
N THR A 262 4.12 -24.05 -2.34
CA THR A 262 3.65 -23.12 -3.39
C THR A 262 2.19 -23.35 -3.77
N ALA A 263 1.66 -24.56 -3.60
CA ALA A 263 0.28 -24.90 -3.95
C ALA A 263 -0.78 -24.21 -3.04
N VAL A 264 -0.40 -23.78 -1.83
CA VAL A 264 -1.32 -23.07 -0.93
C VAL A 264 -1.30 -21.55 -1.10
N LEU A 265 -0.37 -21.02 -1.90
CA LEU A 265 -0.14 -19.60 -2.07
C LEU A 265 -1.09 -18.98 -3.10
N ARG A 266 -1.57 -17.78 -2.81
CA ARG A 266 -2.29 -16.95 -3.77
C ARG A 266 -1.29 -16.34 -4.77
N PRO A 267 -1.73 -15.88 -5.96
CA PRO A 267 -0.87 -15.23 -6.94
C PRO A 267 -0.10 -13.99 -6.42
N VAL A 268 -0.60 -13.37 -5.34
CA VAL A 268 0.01 -12.20 -4.69
C VAL A 268 0.96 -12.55 -3.55
N ASP A 269 0.97 -13.81 -3.10
CA ASP A 269 1.81 -14.25 -2.01
C ASP A 269 3.22 -14.61 -2.52
N ARG A 270 4.23 -14.45 -1.68
CA ARG A 270 5.62 -14.81 -2.01
C ARG A 270 6.21 -15.71 -0.95
N ALA A 271 7.16 -16.52 -1.36
CA ALA A 271 7.91 -17.42 -0.51
C ALA A 271 9.40 -17.25 -0.75
N LEU A 272 10.20 -17.35 0.30
CA LEU A 272 11.65 -17.39 0.28
C LEU A 272 12.08 -18.69 0.93
N ARG A 273 13.00 -19.41 0.29
CA ARG A 273 13.70 -20.53 0.93
C ARG A 273 14.95 -19.99 1.62
N VAL A 274 14.97 -20.00 2.95
CA VAL A 274 16.09 -19.48 3.75
C VAL A 274 17.20 -20.54 3.85
N THR A 275 16.81 -21.77 4.13
CA THR A 275 17.71 -22.93 4.15
C THR A 275 17.03 -24.12 3.48
N GLU A 276 17.65 -25.31 3.52
CA GLU A 276 17.04 -26.49 2.93
C GLU A 276 15.69 -26.87 3.55
N ASN A 277 15.49 -26.60 4.84
CA ASN A 277 14.32 -26.96 5.62
C ASN A 277 13.54 -25.76 6.19
N GLU A 278 13.93 -24.54 5.83
CA GLU A 278 13.34 -23.30 6.34
C GLU A 278 12.83 -22.42 5.23
N PHE A 279 11.61 -21.95 5.40
CA PHE A 279 10.89 -21.13 4.44
C PHE A 279 10.27 -19.93 5.14
N GLN A 280 10.16 -18.83 4.41
CA GLN A 280 9.43 -17.64 4.83
C GLN A 280 8.37 -17.33 3.79
N LEU A 281 7.16 -17.05 4.23
CA LEU A 281 6.03 -16.73 3.38
C LEU A 281 5.55 -15.32 3.72
N LEU A 282 5.23 -14.55 2.70
CA LEU A 282 4.75 -13.19 2.76
C LEU A 282 3.37 -13.17 2.14
N LEU A 283 2.38 -12.85 2.96
CA LEU A 283 0.96 -12.96 2.63
C LEU A 283 0.32 -11.57 2.79
N PRO A 284 0.34 -10.74 1.74
CA PRO A 284 -0.08 -9.35 1.88
C PRO A 284 -1.60 -9.24 2.02
N GLY A 285 -2.06 -8.26 2.81
CA GLY A 285 -3.49 -8.03 3.05
C GLY A 285 -4.19 -9.13 3.85
N LEU A 286 -3.45 -10.04 4.50
CA LEU A 286 -4.02 -10.98 5.45
C LEU A 286 -3.87 -10.49 6.88
N ASP A 287 -4.91 -10.73 7.67
CA ASP A 287 -4.86 -10.66 9.12
C ASP A 287 -4.32 -11.96 9.73
N GLU A 288 -4.16 -11.97 11.05
CA GLU A 288 -3.58 -13.10 11.77
C GLU A 288 -4.45 -14.39 11.67
N PRO A 289 -5.78 -14.34 11.84
CA PRO A 289 -6.63 -15.52 11.64
C PRO A 289 -6.50 -16.12 10.23
N ALA A 290 -6.50 -15.30 9.18
CA ALA A 290 -6.33 -15.79 7.81
C ALA A 290 -4.94 -16.39 7.57
N ALA A 291 -3.89 -15.83 8.19
CA ALA A 291 -2.54 -16.36 8.13
C ALA A 291 -2.42 -17.73 8.85
N LEU A 292 -3.06 -17.89 10.01
CA LEU A 292 -3.12 -19.18 10.72
C LEU A 292 -3.85 -20.26 9.90
N GLU A 293 -4.88 -19.87 9.15
CA GLU A 293 -5.59 -20.77 8.24
C GLU A 293 -4.69 -21.19 7.04
N VAL A 294 -3.79 -20.31 6.57
CA VAL A 294 -2.73 -20.68 5.61
C VAL A 294 -1.75 -21.69 6.25
N VAL A 295 -1.33 -21.47 7.50
CA VAL A 295 -0.47 -22.41 8.25
C VAL A 295 -1.12 -23.78 8.39
N ARG A 296 -2.42 -23.83 8.69
CA ARG A 296 -3.17 -25.09 8.76
C ARG A 296 -3.14 -25.83 7.41
N ARG A 297 -3.40 -25.14 6.30
CA ARG A 297 -3.30 -25.74 4.95
C ARG A 297 -1.89 -26.22 4.61
N LEU A 298 -0.84 -25.52 5.07
CA LEU A 298 0.55 -25.97 4.91
C LEU A 298 0.81 -27.28 5.66
N HIS A 299 0.34 -27.41 6.90
CA HIS A 299 0.46 -28.64 7.67
C HIS A 299 -0.24 -29.80 6.96
N ASP A 300 -1.47 -29.58 6.47
CA ASP A 300 -2.22 -30.60 5.72
C ASP A 300 -1.49 -31.01 4.42
N ALA A 301 -0.99 -30.03 3.66
CA ALA A 301 -0.32 -30.27 2.38
C ALA A 301 1.03 -30.99 2.56
N ILE A 302 1.81 -30.65 3.58
CA ILE A 302 3.09 -31.30 3.89
C ILE A 302 2.85 -32.69 4.50
N GLY A 303 1.89 -32.83 5.42
CA GLY A 303 1.52 -34.11 6.01
C GLY A 303 0.97 -35.10 4.97
N ALA A 304 0.29 -34.60 3.95
CA ALA A 304 -0.17 -35.39 2.81
C ALA A 304 0.96 -36.05 2.01
N LEU A 305 2.19 -35.52 2.06
CA LEU A 305 3.34 -36.10 1.36
C LEU A 305 3.66 -37.51 1.85
N ALA A 306 3.33 -37.84 3.11
CA ALA A 306 3.50 -39.20 3.64
C ALA A 306 2.75 -40.27 2.83
N ARG A 307 1.67 -39.91 2.11
CA ARG A 307 0.94 -40.85 1.24
C ARG A 307 1.71 -41.22 -0.02
N SER A 308 2.43 -40.26 -0.60
CA SER A 308 3.23 -40.45 -1.82
C SER A 308 4.67 -40.83 -1.51
N TYR A 309 5.12 -40.53 -0.29
CA TYR A 309 6.46 -40.79 0.22
C TYR A 309 6.36 -41.33 1.65
N PRO A 310 6.11 -42.64 1.84
CA PRO A 310 5.83 -43.24 3.15
C PRO A 310 6.92 -43.08 4.22
N PHE A 311 8.14 -42.71 3.80
CA PHE A 311 9.28 -42.43 4.66
C PHE A 311 9.44 -40.93 5.00
N MET A 312 8.55 -40.06 4.51
CA MET A 312 8.52 -38.62 4.80
C MET A 312 7.43 -38.29 5.82
N ALA A 313 7.75 -38.41 7.11
CA ALA A 313 6.87 -38.01 8.21
C ALA A 313 7.35 -36.70 8.85
N TYR A 314 7.24 -35.59 8.11
CA TYR A 314 7.77 -34.30 8.58
C TYR A 314 7.06 -33.76 9.81
N THR A 315 7.84 -33.18 10.72
CA THR A 315 7.35 -32.26 11.74
C THR A 315 7.44 -30.85 11.20
N VAL A 316 6.36 -30.08 11.37
CA VAL A 316 6.27 -28.70 10.90
C VAL A 316 6.16 -27.79 12.12
N HIS A 317 7.05 -26.80 12.19
CA HIS A 317 6.98 -25.71 13.15
C HIS A 317 6.80 -24.41 12.38
N ALA A 318 5.89 -23.56 12.85
CA ALA A 318 5.64 -22.26 12.22
C ALA A 318 5.77 -21.11 13.23
N ALA A 319 6.05 -19.92 12.72
CA ALA A 319 5.84 -18.66 13.42
C ALA A 319 5.01 -17.73 12.56
N VAL A 320 4.06 -17.00 13.15
CA VAL A 320 3.13 -16.12 12.44
C VAL A 320 3.12 -14.74 13.06
N GLY A 321 3.07 -13.70 12.24
CA GLY A 321 2.82 -12.33 12.68
C GLY A 321 2.30 -11.46 11.56
N VAL A 322 1.60 -10.38 11.91
CA VAL A 322 1.16 -9.37 10.94
C VAL A 322 1.90 -8.08 11.24
N THR A 323 2.45 -7.47 10.18
CA THR A 323 3.29 -6.27 10.32
C THR A 323 2.92 -5.24 9.26
N THR A 324 3.02 -3.97 9.64
CA THR A 324 3.04 -2.87 8.68
C THR A 324 4.41 -2.22 8.57
N ARG A 325 5.41 -2.69 9.33
CA ARG A 325 6.78 -2.17 9.31
C ARG A 325 7.50 -2.48 8.00
N ARG A 326 8.39 -1.57 7.61
CA ARG A 326 9.34 -1.71 6.50
C ARG A 326 10.72 -1.23 6.99
N PRO A 327 11.81 -1.97 6.72
CA PRO A 327 11.86 -3.29 6.09
C PRO A 327 11.13 -4.36 6.92
N LEU A 328 10.77 -5.48 6.29
CA LEU A 328 10.02 -6.54 6.97
C LEU A 328 10.89 -7.21 8.05
N PRO A 329 10.33 -7.53 9.24
CA PRO A 329 11.06 -8.12 10.36
C PRO A 329 11.37 -9.61 10.16
N THR A 330 12.13 -9.93 9.11
CA THR A 330 12.50 -11.31 8.76
C THR A 330 13.39 -11.96 9.81
N ALA A 331 14.22 -11.18 10.52
CA ALA A 331 15.07 -11.69 11.61
C ALA A 331 14.26 -12.10 12.84
N ASP A 332 13.30 -11.27 13.26
CA ASP A 332 12.39 -11.57 14.38
C ASP A 332 11.59 -12.85 14.08
N LEU A 333 11.14 -13.01 12.83
CA LEU A 333 10.44 -14.19 12.36
C LEU A 333 11.29 -15.46 12.48
N ARG A 334 12.57 -15.42 12.07
CA ARG A 334 13.50 -16.57 12.20
C ARG A 334 13.69 -16.95 13.66
N ALA A 335 13.93 -15.95 14.52
CA ALA A 335 14.10 -16.18 15.95
C ALA A 335 12.87 -16.83 16.60
N ALA A 336 11.66 -16.44 16.16
CA ALA A 336 10.40 -17.03 16.61
C ALA A 336 10.23 -18.49 16.13
N VAL A 337 10.60 -18.81 14.89
CA VAL A 337 10.61 -20.20 14.39
C VAL A 337 11.58 -21.06 15.20
N ASP A 338 12.81 -20.59 15.42
CA ASP A 338 13.80 -21.35 16.17
C ASP A 338 13.37 -21.55 17.64
N TRP A 339 12.67 -20.58 18.22
CA TRP A 339 12.05 -20.74 19.53
C TRP A 339 10.95 -21.80 19.52
N ALA A 340 10.08 -21.81 18.50
CA ALA A 340 9.01 -22.80 18.35
C ALA A 340 9.57 -24.23 18.28
N VAL A 341 10.63 -24.43 17.48
CA VAL A 341 11.36 -25.70 17.38
C VAL A 341 11.94 -26.09 18.74
N ARG A 342 12.69 -25.20 19.40
CA ARG A 342 13.31 -25.49 20.72
C ARG A 342 12.29 -25.83 21.81
N LYS A 343 11.08 -25.26 21.74
CA LYS A 343 10.00 -25.49 22.71
C LYS A 343 9.03 -26.59 22.30
N GLY A 344 9.17 -27.16 21.10
CA GLY A 344 8.25 -28.17 20.58
C GLY A 344 6.84 -27.65 20.34
N VAL A 345 6.67 -26.34 20.11
CA VAL A 345 5.36 -25.72 19.86
C VAL A 345 5.09 -25.72 18.36
N PRO A 346 3.90 -26.14 17.88
CA PRO A 346 3.62 -26.21 16.44
C PRO A 346 3.55 -24.83 15.78
N VAL A 347 3.01 -23.82 16.46
CA VAL A 347 2.90 -22.45 15.96
C VAL A 347 3.24 -21.44 17.06
N ALA A 348 4.18 -20.54 16.81
CA ALA A 348 4.49 -19.39 17.66
C ALA A 348 3.93 -18.09 17.07
N GLY A 349 3.54 -17.15 17.94
CA GLY A 349 3.20 -15.79 17.52
C GLY A 349 4.42 -14.88 17.55
N LEU A 350 4.51 -13.95 16.60
CA LEU A 350 5.39 -12.80 16.71
C LEU A 350 4.78 -11.80 17.71
N PRO A 351 5.61 -11.09 18.51
CA PRO A 351 5.13 -10.03 19.37
C PRO A 351 4.36 -8.97 18.56
N THR A 352 3.26 -8.48 19.12
CA THR A 352 2.49 -7.39 18.51
C THR A 352 3.33 -6.12 18.45
N GLU A 353 3.28 -5.41 17.32
CA GLU A 353 4.05 -4.18 17.13
C GLU A 353 3.53 -3.06 18.05
N THR A 354 4.41 -2.38 18.77
CA THR A 354 4.10 -1.11 19.44
C THR A 354 4.15 0.04 18.44
N ALA A 355 3.27 1.04 18.59
CA ALA A 355 3.14 2.17 17.66
C ALA A 355 4.48 2.89 17.36
N ASP A 356 5.37 3.00 18.35
CA ASP A 356 6.70 3.61 18.21
C ASP A 356 7.61 2.86 17.22
N ALA A 357 7.43 1.55 17.05
CA ALA A 357 8.23 0.73 16.14
C ALA A 357 7.84 0.92 14.66
N VAL A 358 6.67 1.51 14.39
CA VAL A 358 6.16 1.81 13.04
C VAL A 358 6.65 3.18 12.55
N ALA A 359 6.95 4.09 13.47
CA ALA A 359 7.37 5.47 13.19
C ALA A 359 8.89 5.66 13.01
N ALA A 360 9.71 4.65 13.36
CA ALA A 360 11.16 4.75 13.22
C ALA A 360 11.58 4.81 11.73
N PRO A 361 12.40 5.79 11.32
CA PRO A 361 12.93 5.82 9.95
C PRO A 361 13.86 4.62 9.73
N ALA A 362 13.79 4.03 8.53
CA ALA A 362 14.83 3.11 8.07
C ALA A 362 16.14 3.90 7.99
N HIS A 363 17.09 3.56 8.85
CA HIS A 363 18.43 4.16 8.87
C HIS A 363 19.27 3.75 7.66
#